data_AF-A0A0R3WSY9-F1
#
_entry.id   AF-A0A0R3WSY9-F1
#
_cell.length_a   1.000
_cell.length_b   1.000
_cell.length_c   1.000
_cell.angle_alpha   90.00
_cell.angle_beta   90.00
_cell.angle_gamma   90.00
#
_symmetry.space_group_name_H-M   'P 1'
#
loop_
_entity.id
_entity.type
_entity.pdbx_description
1 polymer ?
#
loop_
_entity_poly.entity_id
_entity_poly.type
_entity_poly.pdbx_seq_one_letter_code
_entity_poly.pdbx_strand_id
1 'polypeptide(L)'
;MSREANATNRVAEKGDFKPMVDDETKNLEINLEEIELPVPPDGGWSWLVLLGSFICMFCVDGLSFSFGVLLSDLQTSFECTTTKISLASSLIVGFTLISGPIVSAVSNIFSFRSLVLVGSVISFCSVLACAFVNDVNVFIVLFGFVTVIK
;
A
#
# COMPACT_ATOMS: atom_id res chain seq x y z
N MET A 1 -44.07 -69.16 -3.37
CA MET A 1 -43.57 -67.86 -3.86
C MET A 1 -42.94 -66.99 -2.75
N SER A 2 -42.53 -67.57 -1.60
CA SER A 2 -42.14 -66.80 -0.39
C SER A 2 -40.67 -67.00 0.03
N ARG A 3 -39.83 -67.61 -0.83
CA ARG A 3 -38.41 -67.86 -0.54
C ARG A 3 -37.44 -66.87 -1.20
N GLU A 4 -37.89 -66.11 -2.20
CA GLU A 4 -37.06 -65.11 -2.89
C GLU A 4 -36.98 -63.76 -2.16
N ALA A 5 -37.90 -63.48 -1.23
CA ALA A 5 -37.89 -62.26 -0.41
C ALA A 5 -36.78 -62.23 0.66
N ASN A 6 -36.14 -63.37 0.94
CA ASN A 6 -35.15 -63.50 2.03
C ASN A 6 -33.70 -63.25 1.58
N ALA A 7 -33.43 -63.24 0.26
CA ALA A 7 -32.08 -62.95 -0.25
C ALA A 7 -31.82 -61.43 -0.36
N THR A 8 -32.86 -60.65 -0.72
CA THR A 8 -32.77 -59.19 -0.84
C THR A 8 -32.60 -58.49 0.52
N ASN A 9 -33.02 -59.13 1.61
CA ASN A 9 -32.93 -58.57 2.97
C ASN A 9 -31.54 -58.68 3.61
N ARG A 10 -30.55 -59.32 2.97
CA ARG A 10 -29.17 -59.40 3.52
C ARG A 10 -28.22 -58.33 3.01
N VAL A 11 -28.61 -57.53 2.02
CA VAL A 11 -27.78 -56.42 1.50
C VAL A 11 -28.11 -55.08 2.17
N ALA A 12 -29.16 -55.04 3.01
CA ALA A 12 -29.58 -53.83 3.72
C ALA A 12 -28.95 -53.65 5.11
N GLU A 13 -27.98 -54.48 5.51
CA GLU A 13 -27.11 -54.17 6.66
C GLU A 13 -25.99 -53.23 6.21
N LYS A 14 -26.38 -52.07 5.68
CA LYS A 14 -25.46 -50.95 5.56
C LYS A 14 -25.32 -50.41 6.97
N GLY A 15 -24.24 -50.84 7.63
CA GLY A 15 -23.88 -50.44 8.98
C GLY A 15 -24.19 -48.96 9.17
N ASP A 16 -25.01 -48.68 10.19
CA ASP A 16 -25.21 -47.35 10.72
C ASP A 16 -23.85 -46.89 11.23
N PHE A 17 -23.05 -46.31 10.32
CA PHE A 17 -22.01 -45.39 10.72
C PHE A 17 -22.76 -44.21 11.31
N LYS A 18 -23.06 -44.33 12.60
CA LYS A 18 -23.41 -43.21 13.44
C LYS A 18 -22.11 -42.43 13.58
N PRO A 19 -21.89 -41.31 12.87
CA PRO A 19 -20.77 -40.47 13.23
C PRO A 19 -20.96 -40.16 14.70
N MET A 20 -19.97 -40.50 15.52
CA MET A 20 -19.88 -39.93 16.85
C MET A 20 -19.64 -38.45 16.64
N VAL A 21 -20.74 -37.71 16.47
CA VAL A 21 -20.77 -36.26 16.63
C VAL A 21 -20.57 -36.06 18.12
N ASP A 22 -19.29 -36.08 18.47
CA ASP A 22 -18.76 -35.63 19.73
C ASP A 22 -19.23 -34.20 19.98
N ASP A 23 -19.56 -33.90 21.22
CA ASP A 23 -19.99 -32.57 21.66
C ASP A 23 -18.92 -31.49 21.33
N GLU A 24 -17.69 -31.91 21.01
CA GLU A 24 -16.61 -31.08 20.46
C GLU A 24 -16.84 -30.61 19.01
N THR A 25 -17.48 -31.38 18.13
CA THR A 25 -17.77 -30.90 16.75
C THR A 25 -18.85 -29.81 16.71
N LYS A 26 -19.75 -29.75 17.70
CA LYS A 26 -20.66 -28.61 17.89
C LYS A 26 -19.96 -27.31 18.30
N ASN A 27 -18.78 -27.40 18.91
CA ASN A 27 -17.94 -26.25 19.23
C ASN A 27 -17.04 -25.85 18.03
N LEU A 28 -16.98 -26.69 16.99
CA LEU A 28 -16.25 -26.48 15.74
C LEU A 28 -17.17 -26.06 14.57
N GLU A 29 -18.49 -26.15 14.72
CA GLU A 29 -19.40 -25.21 14.05
C GLU A 29 -19.14 -23.83 14.66
N ILE A 30 -18.13 -23.17 14.12
CA ILE A 30 -17.84 -21.76 14.33
C ILE A 30 -19.18 -21.04 14.22
N ASN A 31 -19.65 -20.46 15.32
CA ASN A 31 -20.83 -19.60 15.39
C ASN A 31 -20.60 -18.41 14.45
N LEU A 32 -20.81 -18.59 13.14
CA LEU A 32 -20.70 -17.52 12.14
C LEU A 32 -21.73 -16.41 12.40
N GLU A 33 -22.76 -16.71 13.18
CA GLU A 33 -23.81 -15.78 13.59
C GLU A 33 -23.38 -14.93 14.81
N GLU A 34 -22.30 -15.29 15.51
CA GLU A 34 -21.68 -14.54 16.62
C GLU A 34 -20.27 -14.02 16.26
N ILE A 35 -19.93 -13.96 14.97
CA ILE A 35 -18.91 -13.00 14.54
C ILE A 35 -19.64 -11.67 14.44
N GLU A 36 -19.79 -10.99 15.59
CA GLU A 36 -20.10 -9.57 15.63
C GLU A 36 -18.94 -8.88 14.88
N LEU A 37 -19.09 -8.76 13.55
CA LEU A 37 -18.15 -8.04 12.72
C LEU A 37 -18.01 -6.68 13.40
N PRO A 38 -16.81 -6.31 13.90
CA PRO A 38 -16.66 -5.03 14.57
C PRO A 38 -17.22 -4.00 13.61
N VAL A 39 -18.29 -3.31 14.05
CA VAL A 39 -18.96 -2.29 13.25
C VAL A 39 -17.85 -1.45 12.66
N PRO A 40 -17.70 -1.41 11.32
CA PRO A 40 -16.54 -0.79 10.72
C PRO A 40 -16.49 0.63 11.29
N PRO A 41 -15.44 0.99 12.05
CA PRO A 41 -15.46 2.17 12.91
C PRO A 41 -15.61 3.48 12.11
N ASP A 42 -15.52 3.38 10.79
CA ASP A 42 -15.50 4.47 9.82
C ASP A 42 -16.48 4.18 8.66
N GLY A 43 -17.78 4.25 8.94
CA GLY A 43 -18.90 4.01 8.00
C GLY A 43 -19.05 5.04 6.85
N GLY A 44 -17.96 5.34 6.12
CA GLY A 44 -17.96 6.25 4.96
C GLY A 44 -16.73 7.16 4.85
N TRP A 45 -15.92 7.28 5.91
CA TRP A 45 -14.71 8.12 5.92
C TRP A 45 -13.66 7.69 4.90
N SER A 46 -13.63 6.39 4.56
CA SER A 46 -12.72 5.83 3.56
C SER A 46 -12.86 6.51 2.19
N TRP A 47 -14.04 7.02 1.82
CA TRP A 47 -14.22 7.74 0.55
C TRP A 47 -13.42 9.05 0.49
N LEU A 48 -13.38 9.81 1.59
CA LEU A 48 -12.60 11.04 1.67
C LEU A 48 -11.10 10.73 1.67
N VAL A 49 -10.70 9.66 2.36
CA VAL A 49 -9.29 9.23 2.40
C VAL A 49 -8.84 8.73 1.02
N LEU A 50 -9.69 8.02 0.27
CA LEU A 50 -9.42 7.59 -1.10
C LEU A 50 -9.25 8.78 -2.03
N LEU A 51 -10.16 9.75 -1.98
CA LEU A 51 -10.07 10.96 -2.79
C LEU A 51 -8.80 11.76 -2.45
N GLY A 52 -8.50 11.92 -1.16
CA GLY A 52 -7.27 12.58 -0.70
C GLY A 52 -5.99 11.88 -1.16
N SER A 53 -5.97 10.55 -1.06
CA SER A 53 -4.83 9.72 -1.51
C SER A 53 -4.66 9.77 -3.02
N PHE A 54 -5.76 9.76 -3.76
CA PHE A 54 -5.77 9.90 -5.22
C PHE A 54 -5.21 11.25 -5.65
N ILE A 55 -5.68 12.35 -5.06
CA ILE A 55 -5.17 13.70 -5.37
C ILE A 55 -3.69 13.80 -5.01
N CYS A 56 -3.28 13.26 -3.86
CA CYS A 56 -1.87 13.25 -3.46
C CYS A 56 -0.99 12.52 -4.50
N MET A 57 -1.37 11.30 -4.87
CA MET A 57 -0.62 10.52 -5.87
C MET A 57 -0.64 11.20 -7.24
N PHE A 58 -1.78 11.76 -7.66
CA PHE A 58 -1.90 12.51 -8.89
C PHE A 58 -0.98 13.74 -8.90
N CYS A 59 -0.89 14.50 -7.81
CA CYS A 59 0.03 15.63 -7.71
C CYS A 59 1.49 15.20 -7.80
N VAL A 60 1.88 14.12 -7.12
CA VAL A 60 3.28 13.65 -7.12
C VAL A 60 3.68 13.10 -8.49
N ASP A 61 2.82 12.30 -9.11
CA ASP A 61 3.09 11.72 -10.42
C ASP A 61 2.97 12.78 -11.53
N GLY A 62 2.05 13.74 -11.37
CA GLY A 62 1.92 14.92 -12.23
C GLY A 62 3.17 15.81 -12.20
N LEU A 63 3.70 16.10 -11.00
CA LEU A 63 4.97 16.82 -10.84
C LEU A 63 6.13 16.09 -11.52
N SER A 64 6.19 14.77 -11.38
CA SER A 64 7.23 13.94 -12.00
C SER A 64 7.12 13.96 -13.54
N PHE A 65 5.90 13.91 -14.08
CA PHE A 65 5.66 14.01 -15.52
C PHE A 65 6.02 15.40 -16.06
N SER A 66 5.60 16.47 -15.35
CA SER A 66 5.95 17.84 -15.72
C SER A 66 7.46 18.08 -15.73
N PHE A 67 8.19 17.49 -14.79
CA PHE A 67 9.66 17.57 -14.75
C PHE A 67 10.31 16.96 -16.01
N GLY A 68 9.75 15.85 -16.52
CA GLY A 68 10.21 15.23 -17.77
C GLY A 68 10.02 16.14 -19.00
N VAL A 69 8.94 16.91 -19.04
CA VAL A 69 8.67 17.87 -20.13
C VAL A 69 9.52 19.13 -19.99
N LEU A 70 9.70 19.64 -18.76
CA LEU A 70 10.49 20.85 -18.48
C LEU A 70 12.00 20.64 -18.56
N LEU A 71 12.48 19.42 -18.82
CA LEU A 71 13.90 19.09 -18.80
C LEU A 71 14.74 19.97 -19.75
N SER A 72 14.19 20.28 -20.93
CA SER A 72 14.84 21.16 -21.93
C SER A 72 14.89 22.62 -21.50
N ASP A 73 13.84 23.09 -20.83
CA ASP A 73 13.73 24.46 -20.36
C ASP A 73 14.62 24.70 -19.12
N LEU A 74 14.73 23.68 -18.26
CA LEU A 74 15.67 23.70 -17.13
C LEU A 74 17.12 23.66 -17.61
N GLN A 75 17.43 22.92 -18.68
CA GLN A 75 18.77 22.92 -19.27
C GLN A 75 19.18 24.33 -19.71
N THR A 76 18.23 25.06 -20.32
CA THR A 76 18.46 26.42 -20.81
C THR A 76 18.55 27.44 -19.66
N SER A 77 17.70 27.30 -18.64
CA SER A 77 17.64 28.24 -17.51
C SER A 77 18.80 28.10 -16.53
N PHE A 78 19.31 26.89 -16.33
CA PHE A 78 20.43 26.63 -15.42
C PHE A 78 21.81 26.59 -16.11
N GLU A 79 21.87 26.83 -17.42
CA GLU A 79 23.08 26.73 -18.26
C GLU A 79 23.90 25.43 -18.02
N CYS A 80 23.21 24.36 -17.62
CA CYS A 80 23.83 23.10 -17.20
C CYS A 80 23.67 22.02 -18.27
N THR A 81 24.65 21.13 -18.38
CA THR A 81 24.60 19.98 -19.29
C THR A 81 23.45 19.04 -18.93
N THR A 82 22.73 18.53 -19.94
CA THR A 82 21.66 17.52 -19.81
C THR A 82 22.06 16.34 -18.91
N THR A 83 23.34 15.96 -18.96
CA THR A 83 23.93 14.90 -18.13
C THR A 83 23.79 15.17 -16.63
N LYS A 84 23.95 16.41 -16.15
CA LYS A 84 23.82 16.74 -14.73
C LYS A 84 22.38 16.59 -14.24
N ILE A 85 21.41 17.04 -15.05
CA ILE A 85 19.98 16.93 -14.74
C ILE A 85 19.53 15.46 -14.79
N SER A 86 20.02 14.69 -15.77
CA SER A 86 19.75 13.25 -15.83
C SER A 86 20.37 12.47 -14.67
N LEU A 87 21.60 12.83 -14.27
CA LEU A 87 22.24 12.25 -13.08
C LEU A 87 21.48 12.58 -11.80
N ALA A 88 20.93 13.79 -11.68
CA ALA A 88 20.05 14.15 -10.57
C ALA A 88 18.86 13.19 -10.46
N SER A 89 18.12 13.01 -11.56
CA SER A 89 16.97 12.10 -11.60
C SER A 89 17.37 10.64 -11.29
N SER A 90 18.56 10.22 -11.72
CA SER A 90 19.07 8.86 -11.47
C SER A 90 19.41 8.65 -9.99
N LEU A 91 20.02 9.65 -9.34
CA LEU A 91 20.31 9.61 -7.90
C LEU A 91 19.04 9.57 -7.05
N ILE A 92 18.02 10.33 -7.46
CA ILE A 92 16.71 10.33 -6.81
C ILE A 92 16.11 8.92 -6.80
N VAL A 93 16.07 8.25 -7.96
CA VAL A 93 15.57 6.87 -8.05
C VAL A 93 16.41 5.92 -7.18
N GLY A 94 17.73 6.13 -7.13
CA GLY A 94 18.62 5.40 -6.23
C GLY A 94 18.25 5.56 -4.76
N PHE A 95 17.93 6.78 -4.31
CA PHE A 95 17.47 7.03 -2.95
C PHE A 95 16.11 6.39 -2.66
N THR A 96 15.19 6.34 -3.63
CA THR A 96 13.91 5.61 -3.49
C THR A 96 14.12 4.11 -3.24
N LEU A 97 15.12 3.51 -3.89
CA LEU A 97 15.43 2.09 -3.65
C LEU A 97 15.98 1.86 -2.25
N ILE A 98 16.76 2.81 -1.73
CA ILE A 98 17.32 2.76 -0.37
C ILE A 98 16.24 3.07 0.68
N SER A 99 15.24 3.89 0.38
CA SER A 99 14.18 4.23 1.33
C SER A 99 13.29 3.04 1.65
N GLY A 100 13.10 2.07 0.74
CA GLY A 100 12.30 0.85 0.97
C GLY A 100 12.65 0.11 2.29
N PRO A 101 13.89 -0.34 2.50
CA PRO A 101 14.29 -0.98 3.75
C PRO A 101 14.28 -0.02 4.95
N ILE A 102 14.57 1.26 4.77
CA ILE A 102 14.53 2.26 5.86
C ILE A 102 13.10 2.45 6.37
N VAL A 103 12.13 2.63 5.46
CA VAL A 103 10.71 2.76 5.78
C VAL A 103 10.19 1.49 6.45
N SER A 104 10.60 0.32 5.97
CA SER A 104 10.27 -0.96 6.61
C SER A 104 10.76 -1.01 8.06
N ALA A 105 12.02 -0.64 8.31
CA ALA A 105 12.57 -0.60 9.66
C ALA A 105 11.87 0.44 10.57
N VAL A 106 11.57 1.63 10.03
CA VAL A 106 10.88 2.71 10.78
C VAL A 106 9.43 2.32 11.09
N SER A 107 8.75 1.62 10.19
CA SER A 107 7.37 1.18 10.39
C SER A 107 7.20 0.18 11.54
N ASN A 108 8.28 -0.52 11.91
CA ASN A 108 8.28 -1.41 13.07
C ASN A 108 8.26 -0.66 14.42
N ILE A 109 8.57 0.65 14.43
CA ILE A 109 8.72 1.45 15.65
C ILE A 109 7.73 2.64 15.67
N PHE A 110 7.33 3.15 14.50
CA PHE A 110 6.46 4.32 14.37
C PHE A 110 5.08 3.98 13.80
N SER A 111 4.04 4.63 14.35
CA SER A 111 2.70 4.60 13.78
C SER A 111 2.68 5.31 12.41
N PHE A 112 2.14 4.63 11.40
CA PHE A 112 2.07 5.11 10.01
C PHE A 112 1.46 6.51 9.88
N ARG A 113 0.46 6.85 10.71
CA ARG A 113 -0.24 8.13 10.66
C ARG A 113 0.65 9.33 10.96
N SER A 114 1.55 9.21 11.94
CA SER A 114 2.49 10.29 12.28
C SER A 114 3.60 10.40 11.23
N LEU A 115 4.04 9.29 10.67
CA LEU A 115 5.06 9.26 9.62
C LEU A 115 4.59 10.03 8.37
N VAL A 116 3.36 9.77 7.91
CA VAL A 116 2.76 10.45 6.76
C VAL A 116 2.61 11.96 7.01
N LEU A 117 2.19 12.36 8.21
CA LEU A 117 2.06 13.77 8.59
C LEU A 117 3.41 14.49 8.53
N VAL A 118 4.43 13.96 9.22
CA VAL A 118 5.78 14.55 9.23
C VAL A 118 6.36 14.62 7.82
N GLY A 119 6.14 13.57 7.04
CA GLY A 119 6.56 13.53 5.66
C GLY A 119 5.91 14.63 4.82
N SER A 120 4.59 14.74 4.84
CA SER A 120 3.87 15.73 4.04
C SER A 120 4.35 17.18 4.32
N VAL A 121 4.65 17.51 5.58
CA VAL A 121 5.16 18.83 5.98
C VAL A 121 6.57 19.07 5.45
N ILE A 122 7.47 18.07 5.54
CA ILE A 122 8.82 18.19 4.97
C ILE A 122 8.77 18.34 3.46
N SER A 123 7.95 17.56 2.77
CA SER A 123 7.82 17.65 1.31
C SER A 123 7.29 19.01 0.89
N PHE A 124 6.30 19.55 1.60
CA PHE A 124 5.77 20.88 1.35
C PHE A 124 6.83 21.97 1.53
N CYS A 125 7.57 21.93 2.64
CA CYS A 125 8.68 22.86 2.89
C CYS A 125 9.79 22.73 1.84
N SER A 126 10.11 21.51 1.39
CA SER A 126 11.14 21.29 0.37
C SER A 126 10.74 21.87 -0.98
N VAL A 127 9.51 21.63 -1.44
CA VAL A 127 9.01 22.19 -2.70
C VAL A 127 8.95 23.72 -2.64
N LEU A 128 8.52 24.29 -1.51
CA LEU A 128 8.56 25.74 -1.30
C LEU A 128 9.98 26.28 -1.36
N ALA A 129 10.95 25.64 -0.70
CA ALA A 129 12.35 26.05 -0.74
C ALA A 129 12.92 25.94 -2.17
N CYS A 130 12.50 24.92 -2.92
CA CYS A 130 12.92 24.69 -4.30
C CYS A 130 12.55 25.86 -5.22
N ALA A 131 11.41 26.52 -4.99
CA ALA A 131 10.96 27.67 -5.77
C ALA A 131 11.88 28.91 -5.64
N PHE A 132 12.69 29.01 -4.59
CA PHE A 132 13.60 30.14 -4.36
C PHE A 132 15.05 29.86 -4.76
N VAL A 133 15.36 28.64 -5.18
CA VAL A 133 16.73 28.19 -5.47
C VAL A 133 17.02 28.26 -6.97
N ASN A 134 18.10 28.94 -7.33
CA ASN A 134 18.58 29.07 -8.71
C ASN A 134 19.84 28.22 -8.99
N ASP A 135 20.25 27.37 -8.05
CA ASP A 135 21.39 26.46 -8.19
C ASP A 135 20.97 25.01 -8.41
N VAL A 136 21.51 24.36 -9.46
CA VAL A 136 21.25 22.94 -9.77
C VAL A 136 21.64 22.03 -8.62
N ASN A 137 22.79 22.25 -7.97
CA ASN A 137 23.24 21.35 -6.90
C ASN A 137 22.28 21.38 -5.70
N VAL A 138 21.76 22.55 -5.35
CA VAL A 138 20.81 22.73 -4.25
C VAL A 138 19.43 22.18 -4.64
N PHE A 139 19.03 22.37 -5.90
CA PHE A 139 17.83 21.76 -6.47
C PHE A 139 17.85 20.22 -6.34
N ILE A 140 18.97 19.56 -6.66
CA ILE A 140 19.14 18.11 -6.54
C ILE A 140 18.96 17.62 -5.09
N VAL A 141 19.54 18.34 -4.14
CA VAL A 141 19.43 18.00 -2.71
C VAL A 141 18.00 18.14 -2.22
N LEU A 142 17.30 19.21 -2.58
CA LEU A 142 15.91 19.45 -2.19
C LEU A 142 14.95 18.40 -2.80
N PHE A 143 15.16 18.03 -4.06
CA PHE A 143 14.38 16.98 -4.72
C PHE A 143 14.63 15.59 -4.09
N GLY A 144 15.86 15.34 -3.61
CA GLY A 144 16.17 14.16 -2.82
C GLY A 144 15.38 14.10 -1.51
N PHE A 145 15.24 15.22 -0.79
CA PHE A 145 14.42 15.29 0.42
C PHE A 145 12.93 15.03 0.18
N VAL A 146 12.37 15.49 -0.94
CA VAL A 146 10.98 15.19 -1.34
C VAL A 146 10.77 13.67 -1.50
N THR A 147 11.80 12.96 -1.95
CA THR A 147 11.74 11.53 -2.27
C THR A 147 11.72 10.62 -1.04
N VAL A 148 12.21 11.10 0.11
CA VAL A 148 12.25 10.33 1.37
C VAL A 148 10.86 9.95 1.90
N ILE A 149 9.78 10.54 1.35
CA ILE A 149 8.43 10.52 1.93
C ILE A 149 7.37 9.83 1.04
N LYS A 150 7.73 9.39 -0.16
CA LYS A 150 6.82 8.62 -1.03
C LYS A 150 6.71 7.17 -0.55
#